data_AF-A0A1P8UTG3-F1
#
_entry.id   AF-A0A1P8UTG3-F1
#
_cell.length_a   1.000
_cell.length_b   1.000
_cell.length_c   1.000
_cell.angle_alpha   90.00
_cell.angle_beta   90.00
_cell.angle_gamma   90.00
#
_symmetry.space_group_name_H-M   'P 1'
#
loop_
_entity.id
_entity.type
_entity.pdbx_description
1 polymer ?
#
loop_
_entity_poly.entity_id
_entity_poly.type
_entity_poly.pdbx_seq_one_letter_code
_entity_poly.pdbx_strand_id
1 'polypeptide(L)'
;MLINGAVIENGDRRSRLSIVSPNANILRLRDAIHPDEARTPVRRLCYAAQLVLTGDANAEEAQPQLLRNVEELSRILTDPDSRKLLTTATEALIDGQFYQCLKALRALIPREDRLFAATRQ
;
A
#
# COMPACT_ATOMS: atom_id res chain seq x y z
N MET A 1 5.18 -10.20 9.64
CA MET A 1 3.72 -10.05 9.56
C MET A 1 3.30 -9.17 10.71
N LEU A 2 2.47 -8.18 10.46
CA LEU A 2 1.88 -7.31 11.48
C LEU A 2 0.49 -7.86 11.79
N ILE A 3 0.23 -8.09 13.07
CA ILE A 3 -1.07 -8.51 13.62
C ILE A 3 -1.34 -7.58 14.79
N ASN A 4 -2.34 -6.69 14.71
CA ASN A 4 -2.85 -5.84 15.81
C ASN A 4 -1.84 -5.56 16.96
N GLY A 5 -0.77 -4.82 16.67
CA GLY A 5 0.22 -4.40 17.68
C GLY A 5 1.43 -5.34 17.90
N ALA A 6 1.46 -6.51 17.26
CA ALA A 6 2.60 -7.44 17.30
C ALA A 6 3.26 -7.58 15.92
N VAL A 7 4.57 -7.27 15.86
CA VAL A 7 5.41 -7.49 14.68
C VAL A 7 6.04 -8.87 14.77
N ILE A 8 5.73 -9.74 13.82
CA ILE A 8 6.28 -11.10 13.72
C ILE A 8 7.28 -11.14 12.58
N GLU A 9 8.54 -11.45 12.88
CA GLU A 9 9.57 -11.69 11.87
C GLU A 9 9.66 -13.19 11.53
N ASN A 10 9.89 -13.52 10.25
CA ASN A 10 10.15 -14.90 9.87
C ASN A 10 11.63 -15.20 10.13
N GLY A 11 11.94 -16.10 11.07
CA GLY A 11 13.30 -16.63 11.24
C GLY A 11 13.74 -17.53 10.07
N ASP A 12 15.00 -17.96 10.09
CA ASP A 12 15.70 -18.67 9.00
C ASP A 12 15.11 -20.02 8.54
N ARG A 13 14.06 -20.54 9.19
CA ARG A 13 13.39 -21.79 8.81
C ARG A 13 11.93 -21.55 8.44
N ARG A 14 11.39 -22.41 7.56
CA ARG A 14 9.96 -22.46 7.17
C ARG A 14 9.09 -22.62 8.42
N SER A 15 8.59 -21.50 8.94
CA SER A 15 7.65 -21.46 10.05
C SER A 15 6.23 -21.41 9.49
N ARG A 16 5.37 -22.34 9.92
CA ARG A 16 3.95 -22.38 9.55
C ARG A 16 3.14 -21.73 10.67
N LEU A 17 2.54 -20.58 10.38
CA LEU A 17 1.60 -19.91 11.27
C LEU A 17 0.18 -20.16 10.77
N SER A 18 -0.71 -20.53 11.69
CA SER A 18 -2.15 -20.69 11.44
C SER A 18 -2.88 -19.54 12.12
N ILE A 19 -3.80 -18.93 11.39
CA ILE A 19 -4.64 -17.85 11.90
C ILE A 19 -6.03 -18.44 12.08
N VAL A 20 -6.45 -18.53 13.34
CA VAL A 20 -7.71 -19.17 13.75
C VAL A 20 -8.80 -18.16 14.07
N SER A 21 -8.44 -16.88 14.14
CA SER A 21 -9.38 -15.79 14.41
C SER A 21 -10.16 -15.44 13.15
N PRO A 22 -11.50 -15.39 13.21
CA PRO A 22 -12.29 -14.81 12.14
C PRO A 22 -11.95 -13.32 11.97
N ASN A 23 -12.00 -12.83 10.74
CA ASN A 23 -11.76 -11.42 10.39
C ASN A 23 -10.39 -10.84 10.79
N ALA A 24 -9.34 -11.68 10.87
CA ALA A 24 -8.00 -11.20 11.13
C ALA A 24 -7.45 -10.38 9.96
N ASN A 25 -7.08 -9.14 10.26
CA ASN A 25 -6.41 -8.21 9.36
C ASN A 25 -4.90 -8.46 9.38
N ILE A 26 -4.33 -8.90 8.24
CA ILE A 26 -2.95 -9.40 8.19
C ILE A 26 -2.18 -8.70 7.08
N LEU A 27 -1.14 -7.98 7.46
CA LEU A 27 -0.18 -7.42 6.51
C LEU A 27 1.20 -8.05 6.72
N ARG A 28 1.86 -8.49 5.65
CA ARG A 28 3.23 -8.99 5.76
C ARG A 28 4.16 -7.79 5.96
N LEU A 29 5.18 -7.93 6.83
CA LEU A 29 6.09 -6.84 7.14
C LEU A 29 6.84 -6.35 5.88
N ARG A 30 7.20 -7.26 4.98
CA ARG A 30 7.78 -6.94 3.68
C ARG A 30 6.92 -6.00 2.82
N ASP A 31 5.60 -6.06 3.01
CA ASP A 31 4.60 -5.31 2.26
C ASP A 31 4.18 -4.04 3.03
N ALA A 32 4.62 -3.87 4.29
CA ALA A 32 4.37 -2.68 5.09
C ALA A 32 5.34 -1.54 4.73
N ILE A 33 4.90 -0.31 4.95
CA ILE A 33 5.69 0.92 4.88
C ILE A 33 5.77 1.49 6.29
N HIS A 34 6.99 1.81 6.74
CA HIS A 34 7.21 2.49 8.01
C HIS A 34 6.69 3.93 7.92
N PRO A 35 6.07 4.51 8.96
CA PRO A 35 5.56 5.89 8.93
C PRO A 35 6.62 6.91 8.48
N ASP A 36 7.88 6.73 8.91
CA ASP A 36 8.98 7.61 8.50
C ASP A 36 9.36 7.51 7.03
N GLU A 37 9.00 6.44 6.33
CA GLU A 37 9.22 6.29 4.89
C GLU A 37 8.10 6.90 4.04
N ALA A 38 6.94 7.22 4.65
CA ALA A 38 5.78 7.79 3.97
C ALA A 38 5.96 9.30 3.64
N ARG A 39 7.08 9.64 2.99
CA ARG A 39 7.49 11.02 2.70
C ARG A 39 7.25 11.45 1.26
N THR A 40 6.99 10.50 0.36
CA THR A 40 6.74 10.74 -1.05
C THR A 40 5.28 10.39 -1.42
N PRO A 41 4.72 10.99 -2.48
CA PRO A 41 3.32 10.78 -2.86
C PRO A 41 2.87 9.30 -2.88
N VAL A 42 3.53 8.42 -3.62
CA VAL A 42 3.16 6.99 -3.71
C VAL A 42 3.29 6.31 -2.36
N ARG A 43 4.37 6.55 -1.61
CA ARG A 43 4.56 5.95 -0.27
C ARG A 43 3.51 6.42 0.74
N ARG A 44 3.04 7.66 0.66
CA ARG A 44 1.93 8.18 1.48
C ARG A 44 0.62 7.44 1.19
N LEU A 45 0.30 7.18 -0.07
CA LEU A 45 -0.90 6.43 -0.43
C LEU A 45 -0.79 4.96 0.00
N CYS A 46 0.39 4.35 -0.14
CA CYS A 46 0.65 3.01 0.39
C CYS A 46 0.41 2.96 1.91
N TYR A 47 0.92 3.95 2.65
CA TYR A 47 0.72 4.03 4.09
C TYR A 47 -0.75 4.21 4.46
N ALA A 48 -1.49 5.06 3.73
CA ALA A 48 -2.93 5.22 3.96
C ALA A 48 -3.73 3.93 3.70
N ALA A 49 -3.44 3.18 2.63
CA ALA A 49 -4.05 1.87 2.39
C ALA A 49 -3.67 0.85 3.47
N GLN A 50 -2.43 0.91 3.99
CA GLN A 50 -1.99 0.09 5.11
C GLN A 50 -2.75 0.39 6.40
N LEU A 51 -3.07 1.64 6.71
CA LEU A 51 -3.86 1.98 7.90
C LEU A 51 -5.25 1.34 7.85
N VAL A 52 -5.89 1.31 6.68
CA VAL A 52 -7.15 0.57 6.49
C VAL A 52 -6.95 -0.93 6.72
N LEU A 53 -5.90 -1.50 6.14
CA LEU A 53 -5.58 -2.94 6.28
C LEU A 53 -5.20 -3.39 7.68
N THR A 54 -4.80 -2.47 8.55
CA THR A 54 -4.41 -2.76 9.94
C THR A 54 -5.52 -2.45 10.93
N GLY A 55 -6.63 -1.85 10.46
CA GLY A 55 -7.73 -1.41 11.30
C GLY A 55 -7.50 -0.06 11.99
N ASP A 56 -6.39 0.62 11.69
CA ASP A 56 -6.05 1.95 12.21
C ASP A 56 -6.79 3.08 11.48
N ALA A 57 -7.47 2.79 10.37
CA ALA A 57 -8.36 3.71 9.66
C ALA A 57 -9.66 3.02 9.20
N ASN A 58 -10.77 3.77 9.20
CA ASN A 58 -12.04 3.30 8.67
C ASN A 58 -11.99 3.24 7.14
N ALA A 59 -12.39 2.09 6.57
CA ALA A 59 -12.38 1.85 5.13
C ALA A 59 -13.33 2.77 4.35
N GLU A 60 -14.55 2.97 4.83
CA GLU A 60 -15.59 3.78 4.16
C GLU A 60 -15.19 5.26 4.12
N GLU A 61 -14.54 5.75 5.18
CA GLU A 61 -14.05 7.12 5.25
C GLU A 61 -12.79 7.33 4.39
N ALA A 62 -11.88 6.34 4.36
CA ALA A 62 -10.61 6.45 3.65
C ALA A 62 -10.74 6.27 2.14
N GLN A 63 -11.66 5.42 1.67
CA GLN A 63 -11.79 5.03 0.26
C GLN A 63 -12.00 6.23 -0.69
N PRO A 64 -12.89 7.21 -0.43
CA PRO A 64 -13.06 8.38 -1.30
C PRO A 64 -11.79 9.23 -1.41
N GLN A 65 -11.05 9.39 -0.30
CA GLN A 65 -9.81 10.15 -0.30
C GLN A 65 -8.70 9.42 -1.06
N LEU A 66 -8.60 8.09 -0.88
CA LEU A 66 -7.65 7.26 -1.62
C LEU A 66 -7.90 7.34 -3.13
N LEU A 67 -9.17 7.24 -3.57
CA LEU A 67 -9.53 7.36 -4.99
C LEU A 67 -9.10 8.70 -5.59
N ARG A 68 -9.38 9.82 -4.90
CA ARG A 68 -8.93 11.16 -5.34
C ARG A 68 -7.41 11.23 -5.47
N ASN A 69 -6.69 10.71 -4.48
CA ASN A 69 -5.23 10.72 -4.49
C ASN A 69 -4.63 9.85 -5.61
N VAL A 70 -5.24 8.70 -5.90
CA VAL A 70 -4.83 7.83 -7.03
C VAL A 70 -5.09 8.54 -8.36
N GLU A 71 -6.21 9.25 -8.49
CA GLU A 71 -6.50 10.06 -9.65
C GLU A 71 -5.45 11.17 -9.85
N GLU A 72 -5.05 11.87 -8.78
CA GLU A 72 -3.98 12.87 -8.83
C GLU A 72 -2.66 12.26 -9.31
N LEU A 73 -2.27 11.09 -8.79
CA LEU A 73 -1.08 10.38 -9.28
C LEU A 73 -1.19 10.01 -10.75
N SER A 74 -2.38 9.67 -11.26
CA SER A 74 -2.57 9.33 -12.68
C SER A 74 -2.31 10.48 -13.64
N ARG A 75 -2.44 11.72 -13.16
CA ARG A 75 -2.11 12.93 -13.93
C ARG A 75 -0.60 13.20 -13.97
N ILE A 76 0.15 12.68 -13.00
CA ILE A 76 1.61 12.87 -12.87
C ILE A 76 2.37 11.71 -13.52
N LEU A 77 1.99 10.47 -13.21
CA LEU A 77 2.62 9.25 -13.70
C LEU A 77 1.93 8.77 -14.98
N THR A 78 2.25 9.42 -16.09
CA THR A 78 1.56 9.23 -17.36
C THR A 78 2.09 8.07 -18.21
N ASP A 79 3.22 7.46 -17.82
CA ASP A 79 3.81 6.34 -18.55
C ASP A 79 2.93 5.07 -18.51
N PRO A 80 2.95 4.24 -19.56
CA PRO A 80 1.99 3.14 -19.72
C PRO A 80 1.97 2.13 -18.58
N ASP A 81 3.14 1.80 -18.01
CA ASP A 81 3.24 0.83 -16.93
C ASP A 81 2.68 1.39 -15.62
N SER A 82 2.98 2.65 -15.32
CA SER A 82 2.39 3.33 -14.16
C SER A 82 0.88 3.45 -14.28
N ARG A 83 0.34 3.75 -15.48
CA ARG A 83 -1.10 3.81 -15.69
C ARG A 83 -1.79 2.48 -15.41
N LYS A 84 -1.22 1.36 -15.89
CA LYS A 84 -1.77 0.02 -15.61
C LYS A 84 -1.87 -0.24 -14.10
N LEU A 85 -0.82 0.08 -13.36
CA LEU A 85 -0.80 -0.10 -11.90
C LEU A 85 -1.83 0.80 -11.20
N LEU A 86 -1.97 2.05 -11.64
CA LEU A 86 -2.97 2.97 -11.10
C LEU A 86 -4.40 2.53 -11.44
N THR A 87 -4.66 2.00 -12.63
CA THR A 87 -5.95 1.38 -12.97
C THR A 87 -6.26 0.21 -12.04
N THR A 88 -5.31 -0.71 -11.83
CA THR A 88 -5.47 -1.82 -10.88
C THR A 88 -5.72 -1.32 -9.44
N ALA A 89 -5.04 -0.25 -9.01
CA ALA A 89 -5.26 0.34 -7.70
C ALA A 89 -6.68 0.94 -7.55
N THR A 90 -7.16 1.63 -8.59
CA THR A 90 -8.51 2.21 -8.63
C THR A 90 -9.58 1.13 -8.58
N GLU A 91 -9.48 0.09 -9.40
CA GLU A 91 -10.42 -1.05 -9.41
C GLU A 91 -10.44 -1.74 -8.04
N ALA A 92 -9.26 -2.02 -7.48
CA ALA A 92 -9.15 -2.62 -6.16
C ALA A 92 -9.74 -1.74 -5.05
N LEU A 93 -9.62 -0.42 -5.14
CA LEU A 93 -10.27 0.50 -4.19
C LEU A 93 -11.78 0.43 -4.33
N ILE A 94 -12.34 0.48 -5.54
CA ILE A 94 -13.79 0.41 -5.78
C ILE A 94 -14.37 -0.88 -5.19
N ASP A 95 -13.66 -2.00 -5.37
CA ASP A 95 -14.07 -3.32 -4.88
C ASP A 95 -13.77 -3.56 -3.38
N GLY A 96 -13.23 -2.57 -2.66
CA GLY A 96 -12.86 -2.70 -1.25
C GLY A 96 -11.65 -3.63 -0.99
N GLN A 97 -10.88 -3.98 -2.03
CA GLN A 97 -9.72 -4.85 -1.97
C GLN A 97 -8.44 -4.08 -1.61
N PHE A 98 -8.37 -3.52 -0.41
CA PHE A 98 -7.27 -2.64 0.03
C PHE A 98 -5.87 -3.27 -0.06
N TYR A 99 -5.74 -4.59 0.12
CA TYR A 99 -4.45 -5.27 -0.01
C TYR A 99 -3.95 -5.29 -1.46
N GLN A 100 -4.86 -5.52 -2.40
CA GLN A 100 -4.54 -5.48 -3.82
C GLN A 100 -4.21 -4.04 -4.26
N CYS A 101 -4.93 -3.05 -3.73
CA CYS A 101 -4.59 -1.64 -3.91
C CYS A 101 -3.17 -1.33 -3.39
N LEU A 102 -2.84 -1.69 -2.14
CA LEU A 102 -1.51 -1.50 -1.57
C LEU A 102 -0.42 -2.15 -2.44
N LYS A 103 -0.65 -3.38 -2.91
CA LYS A 103 0.31 -4.09 -3.76
C LYS A 103 0.54 -3.37 -5.09
N ALA A 104 -0.52 -2.86 -5.73
CA ALA A 104 -0.42 -2.10 -6.97
C ALA A 104 0.31 -0.77 -6.77
N LEU A 105 -0.02 -0.03 -5.71
CA LEU A 105 0.66 1.22 -5.35
C LEU A 105 2.14 1.01 -5.04
N ARG A 106 2.50 -0.05 -4.29
CA ARG A 106 3.90 -0.36 -3.99
C ARG A 106 4.75 -0.62 -5.24
N ALA A 107 4.15 -1.17 -6.29
CA ALA A 107 4.85 -1.39 -7.55
C ALA A 107 5.23 -0.07 -8.27
N LEU A 108 4.63 1.06 -7.89
CA LEU A 108 5.01 2.39 -8.40
C LEU A 108 6.22 3.00 -7.66
N ILE A 109 6.59 2.48 -6.48
CA ILE A 109 7.69 3.05 -5.67
C ILE A 109 9.01 3.13 -6.44
N PRO A 110 9.48 2.08 -7.17
CA PRO A 110 10.72 2.18 -7.93
C PRO A 110 10.69 3.23 -9.05
N ARG A 111 9.49 3.58 -9.55
CA ARG A 111 9.32 4.66 -10.53
C ARG A 111 9.42 6.01 -9.84
N GLU A 112 8.75 6.17 -8.72
CA GLU A 112 8.82 7.37 -7.89
C GLU A 112 10.26 7.65 -7.43
N ASP A 113 10.96 6.65 -6.90
CA ASP A 113 12.35 6.77 -6.44
C ASP A 113 13.27 7.29 -7.57
N ARG A 114 13.09 6.78 -8.80
CA ARG A 114 13.84 7.26 -9.98
C ARG A 114 13.53 8.72 -10.33
N LEU A 115 12.26 9.14 -10.23
CA LEU A 115 11.87 10.53 -10.49
C LEU A 115 12.49 11.48 -9.47
N PHE A 116 12.40 11.17 -8.18
CA PHE A 116 13.02 11.98 -7.12
C PHE A 116 14.55 12.01 -7.19
N ALA A 117 15.18 10.93 -7.64
CA ALA A 117 16.63 10.91 -7.85
C ALA A 117 17.07 11.82 -9.01
N ALA A 118 16.28 11.89 -10.09
CA ALA A 118 16.58 12.74 -11.24
C ALA A 118 16.42 14.24 -10.93
N THR A 119 15.47 14.62 -10.07
CA THR A 119 15.17 16.03 -9.74
C THR A 119 16.12 16.63 -8.68
N ARG A 120 16.99 15.83 -8.05
CA ARG A 120 17.96 16.33 -7.04
C ARG A 120 19.33 16.71 -7.62
N GLN A 121 19.48 16.68 -8.95
CA GLN A 121 20.64 17.21 -9.69
C GLN A 121 20.32 18.61 -10.19
#